data_AF-A0A917BPN9-F1
#
_entry.id   AF-A0A917BPN9-F1
#
_cell.length_a   1.000
_cell.length_b   1.000
_cell.length_c   1.000
_cell.angle_alpha   90.00
_cell.angle_beta   90.00
_cell.angle_gamma   90.00
#
_symmetry.space_group_name_H-M   'P 1'
#
loop_
_entity.id
_entity.type
_entity.pdbx_description
1 polymer ?
#
loop_
_entity_poly.entity_id
_entity_poly.type
_entity_poly.pdbx_seq_one_letter_code
_entity_poly.pdbx_strand_id
1 'polypeptide(L)'
;MPNPPSPETTEQARALYARGVPVRTIMADTGLSRRQIYYWLDRGPGRDAEATPKPTPRRATRRRSDLARPPSLEARRRLMGRLWRAAECQISEIEDRLVAATAGEADAPPRDAERDARALAVLARVMRELSALDAAARRDRAADEAGRASRDPETFRRELARRLAQIQSGEKGAAAQAEGEGE
;
A
#
# COMPACT_ATOMS: atom_id res chain seq x y z
N MET A 1 -36.59 -3.93 -17.67
CA MET A 1 -35.98 -4.84 -16.67
C MET A 1 -35.35 -6.00 -17.45
N PRO A 2 -34.09 -6.41 -17.20
CA PRO A 2 -33.56 -7.59 -17.88
C PRO A 2 -34.38 -8.82 -17.43
N ASN A 3 -34.85 -9.62 -18.37
CA ASN A 3 -35.60 -10.85 -18.06
C ASN A 3 -34.79 -11.75 -17.12
N PRO A 4 -35.43 -12.41 -16.13
CA PRO A 4 -34.74 -13.30 -15.22
C PRO A 4 -34.17 -14.48 -16.01
N PRO A 5 -32.85 -14.71 -15.98
CA PRO A 5 -32.27 -15.90 -16.56
C PRO A 5 -32.66 -17.12 -15.71
N SER A 6 -32.51 -18.33 -16.27
CA SER A 6 -32.80 -19.57 -15.56
C SER A 6 -32.07 -19.60 -14.20
N PRO A 7 -32.70 -20.08 -13.12
CA PRO A 7 -32.07 -20.14 -11.79
C PRO A 7 -30.73 -20.87 -11.82
N GLU A 8 -30.62 -21.94 -12.60
CA GLU A 8 -29.39 -22.72 -12.79
C GLU A 8 -28.25 -21.86 -13.35
N THR A 9 -28.52 -21.02 -14.34
CA THR A 9 -27.51 -20.14 -14.95
C THR A 9 -27.00 -19.08 -13.97
N THR A 10 -27.86 -18.63 -13.06
CA THR A 10 -27.48 -17.67 -12.01
C THR A 10 -26.60 -18.33 -10.96
N GLU A 11 -26.95 -19.55 -10.53
CA GLU A 11 -26.14 -20.32 -9.58
C GLU A 11 -24.78 -20.68 -10.16
N GLN A 12 -24.73 -21.08 -11.43
CA GLN A 12 -23.49 -21.34 -12.16
C GLN A 12 -22.60 -20.08 -12.22
N ALA A 13 -23.17 -18.92 -12.56
CA ALA A 13 -22.44 -17.66 -12.58
C ALA A 13 -21.87 -17.30 -11.20
N ARG A 14 -22.63 -17.54 -10.11
CA ARG A 14 -22.17 -17.34 -8.73
C ARG A 14 -21.05 -18.30 -8.35
N ALA A 15 -21.16 -19.58 -8.71
CA ALA A 15 -20.13 -20.58 -8.44
C ALA A 15 -18.81 -20.24 -9.16
N LEU A 16 -18.88 -19.85 -10.45
CA LEU A 16 -17.71 -19.41 -11.21
C LEU A 16 -17.10 -18.13 -10.63
N TYR A 17 -17.94 -17.17 -10.25
CA TYR A 17 -17.50 -15.92 -9.63
C TYR A 17 -16.92 -16.12 -8.23
N ALA A 18 -17.34 -17.13 -7.48
CA ALA A 18 -16.71 -17.50 -6.21
C ALA A 18 -15.34 -18.14 -6.44
N ARG A 19 -15.23 -19.03 -7.44
CA ARG A 19 -14.01 -19.83 -7.71
C ARG A 19 -12.80 -19.06 -8.20
N GLY A 20 -12.97 -17.92 -8.86
CA GLY A 20 -11.81 -17.23 -9.43
C GLY A 20 -12.02 -16.63 -10.80
N VAL A 21 -13.04 -17.12 -11.50
CA VAL A 21 -13.07 -17.10 -12.96
C VAL A 21 -13.24 -15.66 -13.46
N PRO A 22 -12.48 -15.23 -14.48
CA PRO A 22 -12.64 -13.89 -15.06
C PRO A 22 -14.06 -13.64 -15.55
N VAL A 23 -14.60 -12.45 -15.31
CA VAL A 23 -15.98 -12.09 -15.69
C VAL A 23 -16.25 -12.30 -17.18
N ARG A 24 -15.25 -12.08 -18.05
CA ARG A 24 -15.36 -12.35 -19.49
C ARG A 24 -15.63 -13.83 -19.79
N THR A 25 -14.98 -14.73 -19.08
CA THR A 25 -15.19 -16.19 -19.20
C THR A 25 -16.56 -16.58 -18.66
N ILE A 26 -16.98 -15.99 -17.53
CA ILE A 26 -18.34 -16.21 -16.99
C ILE A 26 -19.41 -15.77 -18.00
N MET A 27 -19.20 -14.64 -18.69
CA MET A 27 -20.12 -14.18 -19.75
C MET A 27 -20.18 -15.16 -20.93
N ALA A 28 -19.04 -15.74 -21.33
CA ALA A 28 -18.98 -16.72 -22.41
C ALA A 28 -19.68 -18.03 -22.03
N ASP A 29 -19.48 -18.49 -20.79
CA ASP A 29 -19.99 -19.78 -20.30
C ASP A 29 -21.48 -19.73 -19.95
N THR A 30 -21.99 -18.57 -19.49
CA THR A 30 -23.37 -18.43 -19.01
C THR A 30 -24.28 -17.66 -19.95
N GLY A 31 -23.73 -17.02 -21.00
CA GLY A 31 -24.46 -16.13 -21.90
C GLY A 31 -24.97 -14.84 -21.24
N LEU A 32 -24.69 -14.62 -19.96
CA LEU A 32 -25.14 -13.43 -19.24
C LEU A 32 -24.31 -12.22 -19.60
N SER A 33 -24.97 -11.07 -19.76
CA SER A 33 -24.24 -9.80 -19.86
C SER A 33 -23.56 -9.46 -18.53
N ARG A 34 -22.48 -8.67 -18.59
CA ARG A 34 -21.78 -8.17 -17.40
C ARG A 34 -22.71 -7.53 -16.37
N ARG A 35 -23.70 -6.77 -16.83
CA ARG A 35 -24.70 -6.11 -15.97
C ARG A 35 -25.60 -7.13 -15.27
N GLN A 36 -26.03 -8.18 -15.99
CA GLN A 36 -26.84 -9.27 -15.43
C GLN A 36 -26.04 -10.06 -14.38
N ILE A 37 -24.77 -10.38 -14.65
CA ILE A 37 -23.90 -11.08 -13.68
C ILE A 37 -23.87 -10.33 -12.35
N TYR A 38 -23.52 -9.04 -12.34
CA TYR A 38 -23.48 -8.27 -11.09
C TYR A 38 -24.84 -8.11 -10.43
N TYR A 39 -25.90 -7.93 -11.21
CA TYR A 39 -27.26 -7.82 -10.67
C TYR A 39 -27.70 -9.10 -9.94
N TRP A 40 -27.39 -10.28 -10.48
CA TRP A 40 -27.80 -11.56 -9.91
C TRP A 40 -26.83 -12.13 -8.85
N LEU A 41 -25.58 -11.68 -8.84
CA LEU A 41 -24.64 -11.94 -7.74
C LEU A 41 -25.10 -11.33 -6.40
N ASP A 42 -25.78 -10.18 -6.47
CA ASP A 42 -26.25 -9.43 -5.30
C ASP A 42 -27.68 -9.83 -4.86
N ARG A 43 -28.51 -10.35 -5.78
CA ARG A 43 -29.94 -10.66 -5.51
C ARG A 43 -30.30 -12.15 -5.47
N GLY A 44 -29.53 -13.03 -6.12
CA GLY A 44 -29.85 -14.45 -6.29
C GLY A 44 -31.06 -14.70 -7.20
N PRO A 45 -31.24 -15.94 -7.72
CA PRO A 45 -32.46 -16.29 -8.42
C PRO A 45 -33.56 -16.46 -7.37
N GLY A 46 -34.49 -15.51 -7.30
CA GLY A 46 -35.63 -15.63 -6.40
C GLY A 46 -36.52 -16.77 -6.87
N ARG A 47 -36.34 -17.98 -6.30
CA ARG A 47 -37.26 -19.09 -6.57
C ARG A 47 -38.38 -19.15 -5.55
N ASP A 48 -38.12 -18.78 -4.30
CA ASP A 48 -39.14 -18.69 -3.25
C ASP A 48 -38.71 -17.62 -2.25
N ALA A 49 -39.66 -16.92 -1.63
CA ALA A 49 -39.46 -15.72 -0.83
C ALA A 49 -38.72 -15.91 0.52
N GLU A 50 -37.86 -16.93 0.66
CA GLU A 50 -37.36 -17.34 1.98
C GLU A 50 -35.84 -17.30 2.19
N ALA A 51 -35.03 -17.01 1.17
CA ALA A 51 -33.64 -16.63 1.43
C ALA A 51 -33.08 -15.83 0.26
N THR A 52 -32.99 -14.51 0.42
CA THR A 52 -32.07 -13.75 -0.44
C THR A 52 -30.66 -14.20 -0.08
N PRO A 53 -29.93 -14.90 -0.97
CA PRO A 53 -28.60 -15.37 -0.64
C PRO A 53 -27.69 -14.16 -0.41
N LYS A 54 -26.85 -14.23 0.65
CA LYS A 54 -25.94 -13.14 1.02
C LYS A 54 -25.17 -12.64 -0.21
N PRO A 55 -25.03 -11.30 -0.39
CA PRO A 55 -24.27 -10.74 -1.50
C PRO A 55 -22.87 -11.34 -1.53
N THR A 56 -22.44 -11.83 -2.69
CA THR A 56 -21.07 -12.33 -2.83
C THR A 56 -20.09 -11.15 -2.70
N PRO A 57 -19.04 -11.26 -1.87
CA PRO A 57 -18.10 -10.16 -1.70
C PRO A 57 -17.48 -9.82 -3.05
N ARG A 58 -17.59 -8.54 -3.44
CA ARG A 58 -17.03 -8.09 -4.72
C ARG A 58 -15.51 -8.24 -4.68
N ARG A 59 -14.96 -8.88 -5.72
CA ARG A 59 -13.50 -9.02 -5.87
C ARG A 59 -12.90 -7.63 -5.89
N ALA A 60 -12.10 -7.29 -4.89
CA ALA A 60 -11.36 -6.04 -4.86
C ALA A 60 -10.42 -6.04 -6.06
N THR A 61 -10.76 -5.30 -7.10
CA THR A 61 -9.81 -4.98 -8.15
C THR A 61 -8.77 -4.10 -7.50
N ARG A 62 -7.58 -4.64 -7.22
CA ARG A 62 -6.41 -3.78 -6.95
C ARG A 62 -6.31 -2.86 -8.15
N ARG A 63 -6.60 -1.58 -7.95
CA ARG A 63 -6.51 -0.63 -9.04
C ARG A 63 -5.04 -0.58 -9.42
N ARG A 64 -4.72 -0.38 -10.71
CA ARG A 64 -3.32 -0.17 -11.11
C ARG A 64 -2.66 0.98 -10.33
N SER A 65 -3.46 1.94 -9.83
CA SER A 65 -3.04 2.98 -8.90
C SER A 65 -2.50 2.45 -7.56
N ASP A 66 -2.97 1.29 -7.09
CA ASP A 66 -2.51 0.68 -5.84
C ASP A 66 -1.14 0.02 -6.00
N LEU A 67 -0.77 -0.35 -7.24
CA LEU A 67 0.58 -0.82 -7.60
C LEU A 67 1.54 0.35 -7.86
N ALA A 68 1.02 1.50 -8.26
CA ALA A 68 1.79 2.74 -8.43
C ALA A 68 2.03 3.48 -7.11
N ARG A 69 1.27 3.16 -6.06
CA ARG A 69 1.48 3.73 -4.73
C ARG A 69 2.74 3.10 -4.12
N PRO A 70 3.71 3.90 -3.68
CA PRO A 70 4.89 3.36 -3.00
C PRO A 70 4.43 2.52 -1.78
N PRO A 71 5.11 1.40 -1.50
CA PRO A 71 4.76 0.56 -0.36
C PRO A 71 4.79 1.38 0.93
N SER A 72 3.88 1.08 1.86
CA SER A 72 3.90 1.71 3.19
C SER A 72 5.27 1.50 3.86
N LEU A 73 5.64 2.38 4.78
CA LEU A 73 6.89 2.26 5.53
C LEU A 73 7.03 0.89 6.21
N GLU A 74 5.94 0.35 6.76
CA GLU A 74 5.91 -1.00 7.34
C GLU A 74 6.12 -2.10 6.30
N ALA A 75 5.46 -2.00 5.15
CA ALA A 75 5.63 -2.96 4.06
C ALA A 75 7.08 -2.93 3.53
N ARG A 76 7.68 -1.74 3.44
CA ARG A 76 9.09 -1.54 3.07
C ARG A 76 10.03 -2.15 4.12
N ARG A 77 9.80 -1.91 5.42
CA ARG A 77 10.60 -2.52 6.51
C ARG A 77 10.52 -4.04 6.50
N ARG A 78 9.32 -4.61 6.34
CA ARG A 78 9.14 -6.07 6.25
C ARG A 78 9.83 -6.66 5.02
N LEU A 79 9.75 -5.98 3.88
CA LEU A 79 10.48 -6.38 2.67
C LEU A 79 11.99 -6.34 2.91
N MET A 80 12.50 -5.27 3.52
CA MET A 80 13.91 -5.12 3.86
C MET A 80 14.39 -6.25 4.77
N GLY A 81 13.65 -6.57 5.84
CA GLY A 81 14.01 -7.66 6.75
C GLY A 81 14.05 -9.03 6.06
N ARG A 82 13.15 -9.30 5.11
CA ARG A 82 13.20 -10.54 4.32
C ARG A 82 14.39 -10.57 3.37
N LEU A 83 14.68 -9.46 2.69
CA LEU A 83 15.84 -9.34 1.82
C LEU A 83 17.14 -9.54 2.60
N TRP A 84 17.22 -8.96 3.81
CA TRP A 84 18.35 -9.12 4.70
C TRP A 84 18.58 -10.59 5.08
N ARG A 85 17.52 -11.29 5.53
CA ARG A 85 17.61 -12.72 5.84
C ARG A 85 17.96 -13.58 4.64
N ALA A 86 17.39 -13.28 3.47
CA ALA A 86 17.71 -14.01 2.26
C ALA A 86 19.18 -13.82 1.86
N ALA A 87 19.70 -12.59 2.00
CA ALA A 87 21.11 -12.30 1.75
C ALA A 87 22.02 -13.03 2.74
N GLU A 88 21.68 -13.03 4.05
CA GLU A 88 22.42 -13.79 5.07
C GLU A 88 22.45 -15.29 4.73
N CYS A 89 21.31 -15.90 4.41
CA CYS A 89 21.27 -17.31 4.01
C CYS A 89 22.12 -17.58 2.77
N GLN A 90 22.04 -16.73 1.73
CA GLN A 90 22.86 -16.88 0.52
C GLN A 90 24.35 -16.72 0.80
N ILE A 91 24.75 -15.81 1.69
CA ILE A 91 26.15 -15.64 2.08
C ILE A 91 26.63 -16.92 2.77
N SER A 92 25.89 -17.44 3.76
CA SER A 92 26.27 -18.68 4.44
C SER A 92 26.35 -19.87 3.47
N GLU A 93 25.40 -20.01 2.55
CA GLU A 93 25.46 -21.07 1.53
C GLU A 93 26.67 -20.95 0.60
N ILE A 94 27.09 -19.72 0.26
CA ILE A 94 28.30 -19.50 -0.54
C ILE A 94 29.55 -19.79 0.29
N GLU A 95 29.60 -19.35 1.55
CA GLU A 95 30.70 -19.62 2.47
C GLU A 95 30.89 -21.13 2.68
N ASP A 96 29.81 -21.88 2.89
CA ASP A 96 29.84 -23.34 3.03
C ASP A 96 30.40 -24.02 1.76
N ARG A 97 29.98 -23.57 0.57
CA ARG A 97 30.53 -24.08 -0.71
C ARG A 97 32.01 -23.76 -0.89
N LEU A 98 32.44 -22.56 -0.49
CA LEU A 98 33.85 -22.16 -0.56
C LEU A 98 34.69 -22.98 0.42
N VAL A 99 34.21 -23.20 1.65
CA VAL A 99 34.88 -24.06 2.64
C VAL A 99 35.02 -25.48 2.09
N ALA A 100 33.96 -26.07 1.56
CA ALA A 100 33.99 -27.41 0.96
C ALA A 100 34.96 -27.51 -0.23
N ALA A 101 35.04 -26.46 -1.06
CA ALA A 101 35.98 -26.39 -2.19
C ALA A 101 37.44 -26.24 -1.72
N THR A 102 37.70 -25.48 -0.66
CA THR A 102 39.07 -25.30 -0.10
C THR A 102 39.55 -26.48 0.73
N ALA A 103 38.64 -27.25 1.34
CA ALA A 103 38.95 -28.45 2.12
C ALA A 103 39.30 -29.68 1.24
N GLY A 104 39.21 -29.56 -0.09
CA GLY A 104 39.46 -30.67 -1.01
C GLY A 104 38.37 -31.75 -1.02
N GLU A 105 37.24 -31.50 -0.35
CA GLU A 105 36.09 -32.43 -0.28
C GLU A 105 35.15 -32.32 -1.48
N ALA A 106 35.29 -31.26 -2.29
CA ALA A 106 34.55 -31.06 -3.52
C ALA A 106 35.49 -30.92 -4.72
N ASP A 107 35.27 -31.74 -5.75
CA ASP A 107 35.89 -31.65 -7.09
C ASP A 107 35.31 -30.45 -7.88
N ALA A 108 35.05 -29.33 -7.20
CA ALA A 108 34.42 -28.15 -7.75
C ALA A 108 35.43 -27.35 -8.58
N PRO A 109 35.15 -27.07 -9.85
CA PRO A 109 36.11 -26.38 -10.71
C PRO A 109 36.37 -24.95 -10.17
N PRO A 110 37.60 -24.42 -10.28
CA PRO A 110 37.98 -23.09 -9.76
C PRO A 110 37.13 -21.92 -10.30
N ARG A 111 36.40 -22.13 -11.40
CA ARG A 111 35.44 -21.18 -11.96
C ARG A 111 34.20 -20.97 -11.09
N ASP A 112 33.78 -21.98 -10.34
CA ASP A 112 32.62 -21.86 -9.45
C ASP A 112 32.97 -21.05 -8.19
N ALA A 113 34.17 -21.22 -7.64
CA ALA A 113 34.67 -20.41 -6.54
C ALA A 113 34.83 -18.91 -6.92
N GLU A 114 35.33 -18.61 -8.12
CA GLU A 114 35.42 -17.23 -8.60
C GLU A 114 34.03 -16.61 -8.83
N ARG A 115 33.08 -17.41 -9.34
CA ARG A 115 31.69 -16.99 -9.53
C ARG A 115 30.99 -16.70 -8.21
N ASP A 116 31.22 -17.54 -7.20
CA ASP A 116 30.72 -17.38 -5.85
C ASP A 116 31.31 -16.14 -5.16
N ALA A 117 32.62 -15.89 -5.30
CA ALA A 117 33.25 -14.66 -4.81
C ALA A 117 32.67 -13.39 -5.48
N ARG A 118 32.39 -13.44 -6.79
CA ARG A 118 31.72 -12.35 -7.50
C ARG A 118 30.29 -12.15 -7.02
N ALA A 119 29.55 -13.22 -6.75
CA ALA A 119 28.20 -13.14 -6.20
C ALA A 119 28.19 -12.48 -4.80
N LEU A 120 29.14 -12.84 -3.93
CA LEU A 120 29.32 -12.21 -2.62
C LEU A 120 29.62 -10.71 -2.74
N ALA A 121 30.49 -10.30 -3.65
CA ALA A 121 30.81 -8.90 -3.88
C ALA A 121 29.57 -8.09 -4.31
N VAL A 122 28.72 -8.66 -5.18
CA VAL A 122 27.46 -8.05 -5.60
C VAL A 122 26.48 -7.95 -4.43
N LEU A 123 26.32 -9.00 -3.64
CA LEU A 123 25.45 -8.99 -2.46
C LEU A 123 25.89 -7.95 -1.44
N ALA A 124 27.18 -7.89 -1.12
CA ALA A 124 27.75 -6.88 -0.22
C ALA A 124 27.49 -5.45 -0.72
N ARG A 125 27.62 -5.21 -2.03
CA ARG A 125 27.29 -3.93 -2.65
C ARG A 125 25.80 -3.59 -2.49
N VAL A 126 24.90 -4.52 -2.79
CA VAL A 126 23.45 -4.31 -2.65
C VAL A 126 23.09 -4.01 -1.18
N MET A 127 23.68 -4.73 -0.22
CA MET A 127 23.46 -4.44 1.20
C MET A 127 23.91 -3.02 1.57
N ARG A 128 25.09 -2.58 1.10
CA ARG A 128 25.56 -1.20 1.32
C ARG A 128 24.61 -0.16 0.72
N GLU A 129 24.10 -0.40 -0.48
CA GLU A 129 23.11 0.47 -1.13
C GLU A 129 21.79 0.52 -0.35
N LEU A 130 21.29 -0.62 0.12
CA LEU A 130 20.08 -0.69 0.95
C LEU A 130 20.26 0.04 2.30
N SER A 131 21.42 -0.09 2.95
CA SER A 131 21.74 0.64 4.18
C SER A 131 21.82 2.15 3.93
N ALA A 132 22.41 2.58 2.82
CA ALA A 132 22.45 4.00 2.44
C ALA A 132 21.04 4.56 2.20
N LEU A 133 20.17 3.80 1.54
CA LEU A 133 18.78 4.17 1.31
C LEU A 133 17.97 4.26 2.62
N ASP A 134 18.22 3.38 3.59
CA ASP A 134 17.57 3.48 4.90
C ASP A 134 18.07 4.69 5.70
N ALA A 135 19.38 4.97 5.65
CA ALA A 135 19.96 6.15 6.29
C ALA A 135 19.42 7.47 5.69
N ALA A 136 19.27 7.55 4.36
CA ALA A 136 18.61 8.67 3.70
C ALA A 136 17.15 8.81 4.17
N ALA A 137 16.38 7.72 4.17
CA ALA A 137 14.99 7.74 4.61
C ALA A 137 14.81 8.11 6.10
N ARG A 138 15.80 7.85 6.96
CA ARG A 138 15.82 8.30 8.36
C ARG A 138 16.08 9.80 8.46
N ARG A 139 17.00 10.33 7.66
CA ARG A 139 17.29 11.78 7.60
C ARG A 139 16.10 12.59 7.11
N ASP A 140 15.42 12.14 6.06
CA ASP A 140 14.22 12.81 5.54
C ASP A 140 13.13 12.90 6.62
N ARG A 141 12.91 11.80 7.37
CA ARG A 141 11.96 11.79 8.50
C ARG A 141 12.35 12.75 9.61
N ALA A 142 13.64 12.81 9.95
CA ALA A 142 14.12 13.73 10.98
C ALA A 142 13.96 15.19 10.54
N ALA A 143 14.16 15.50 9.25
CA ALA A 143 13.93 16.82 8.68
C ALA A 143 12.44 17.19 8.67
N ASP A 144 11.56 16.26 8.31
CA ASP A 144 10.11 16.45 8.35
C ASP A 144 9.61 16.72 9.78
N GLU A 145 10.11 15.96 10.77
CA GLU A 145 9.75 16.13 12.17
C GLU A 145 10.28 17.46 12.73
N ALA A 146 11.52 17.84 12.41
CA ALA A 146 12.08 19.13 12.78
C ALA A 146 11.30 20.30 12.16
N GLY A 147 10.87 20.16 10.89
CA GLY A 147 10.01 21.15 10.23
C GLY A 147 8.61 21.26 10.83
N ARG A 148 8.05 20.15 11.36
CA ARG A 148 6.79 20.16 12.13
C ARG A 148 6.98 20.80 13.49
N ALA A 149 8.06 20.48 14.20
CA ALA A 149 8.38 21.07 15.50
C ALA A 149 8.65 22.58 15.42
N SER A 150 9.26 23.05 14.32
CA SER A 150 9.47 24.48 14.06
C SER A 150 8.16 25.25 13.78
N ARG A 151 7.10 24.57 13.34
CA ARG A 151 5.75 25.14 13.19
C ARG A 151 4.98 24.90 14.47
N ASP A 152 5.37 25.52 15.59
CA ASP A 152 4.62 25.41 16.83
C ASP A 152 3.21 26.00 16.62
N PRO A 153 2.16 25.16 16.52
CA PRO A 153 0.81 25.64 16.25
C PRO A 153 0.29 26.48 17.43
N GLU A 154 0.83 26.31 18.62
CA GLU A 154 0.39 27.02 19.82
C GLU A 154 0.94 28.45 19.86
N THR A 155 2.17 28.65 19.39
CA THR A 155 2.71 30.00 19.19
C THR A 155 1.95 30.73 18.07
N PHE A 156 1.66 30.05 16.95
CA PHE A 156 0.83 30.62 15.88
C PHE A 156 -0.59 30.97 16.35
N ARG A 157 -1.24 30.11 17.14
CA ARG A 157 -2.57 30.38 17.73
C ARG A 157 -2.54 31.58 18.67
N ARG A 158 -1.51 31.69 19.53
CA ARG A 158 -1.35 32.83 20.43
C ARG A 158 -1.14 34.14 19.67
N GLU A 159 -0.33 34.14 18.62
CA GLU A 159 -0.17 35.33 17.77
C GLU A 159 -1.45 35.68 17.02
N LEU A 160 -2.17 34.69 16.50
CA LEU A 160 -3.45 34.89 15.81
C LEU A 160 -4.50 35.50 16.75
N ALA A 161 -4.63 34.96 17.97
CA ALA A 161 -5.53 35.50 18.98
C ALA A 161 -5.19 36.95 19.35
N ARG A 162 -3.89 37.26 19.49
CA ARG A 162 -3.41 38.62 19.76
C ARG A 162 -3.78 39.60 18.63
N ARG A 163 -3.55 39.21 17.37
CA ARG A 163 -3.88 40.05 16.21
C ARG A 163 -5.38 40.26 16.06
N LEU A 164 -6.18 39.21 16.29
CA LEU A 164 -7.65 39.31 16.27
C LEU A 164 -8.17 40.24 17.37
N ALA A 165 -7.61 40.16 18.58
CA ALA A 165 -7.96 41.06 19.67
C ALA A 165 -7.62 42.53 19.34
N GLN A 166 -6.50 42.76 18.66
CA GLN A 166 -6.07 44.11 18.24
C GLN A 166 -6.98 44.70 17.16
N ILE A 167 -7.50 43.88 16.24
CA ILE A 167 -8.47 44.32 15.23
C ILE A 167 -9.81 44.66 15.91
N GLN A 168 -10.29 43.81 16.81
CA GLN A 168 -11.54 44.05 17.53
C GLN A 168 -11.47 45.27 18.46
N SER A 169 -10.32 45.54 19.07
CA SER A 169 -10.14 46.75 19.88
C SER A 169 -9.95 48.00 19.03
N GLY A 170 -9.32 47.90 17.86
CA GLY A 170 -9.24 48.98 16.88
C GLY A 170 -10.60 49.41 16.33
N GLU A 171 -11.48 48.44 16.03
CA GLU A 171 -12.86 48.69 15.61
C GLU A 171 -13.70 49.34 16.73
N LYS A 172 -13.52 48.92 17.98
CA LYS A 172 -14.20 49.53 19.14
C LYS A 172 -13.69 50.94 19.48
N GLY A 173 -12.40 51.20 19.28
CA GLY A 173 -11.82 52.54 19.48
C GLY A 173 -12.29 53.56 18.44
N ALA A 174 -12.49 53.13 17.19
CA ALA A 174 -13.06 53.97 16.14
C ALA A 174 -14.54 54.27 16.36
N ALA A 175 -15.31 53.31 16.89
CA ALA A 175 -16.72 53.53 17.25
C ALA A 175 -16.90 54.50 18.43
N ALA A 176 -16.02 54.44 19.44
CA ALA A 176 -16.08 55.32 20.61
C ALA A 176 -15.67 56.78 20.32
N GLN A 177 -14.83 57.03 19.31
CA GLN A 177 -14.47 58.40 18.89
C GLN A 177 -15.56 59.08 18.07
N ALA A 178 -16.38 58.32 17.33
CA ALA A 178 -17.51 58.84 16.57
C ALA A 178 -18.70 59.27 17.45
N GLU A 179 -18.82 58.74 18.66
CA GLU A 179 -19.89 59.09 19.62
C GLU A 179 -19.55 60.26 20.56
N GLY A 180 -18.29 60.73 20.58
CA GLY A 180 -17.81 61.77 21.49
C GLY A 180 -17.67 63.19 20.93
N GLU A 181 -17.86 63.40 19.62
CA GLU A 181 -17.73 64.72 18.96
C GLU A 181 -19.07 65.44 18.74
N GLY A 182 -20.13 65.01 19.43
CA GLY A 182 -21.50 65.50 19.23
C GLY A 182 -22.19 66.03 20.49
N GLU A 183 -21.48 66.73 21.38
CA GLU A 183 -22.08 67.47 22.50
C GLU A 183 -21.58 68.92 22.59
#